data_AF-A0A0L0MF26-F1
#
_entry.id   AF-A0A0L0MF26-F1
#
_cell.length_a   1.000
_cell.length_b   1.000
_cell.length_c   1.000
_cell.angle_alpha   90.00
_cell.angle_beta   90.00
_cell.angle_gamma   90.00
#
_symmetry.space_group_name_H-M   'P 1'
#
loop_
_entity.id
_entity.type
_entity.pdbx_description
1 polymer ?
#
loop_
_entity_poly.entity_id
_entity_poly.type
_entity_poly.pdbx_seq_one_letter_code
_entity_poly.pdbx_strand_id
1 'polypeptide(L)' 'MSQQLQRDGIWRHLWRIAGRYANISVFDVDSPAHLRDVLSRLPLFPYMQIDVKALCRHASSIREDDR' A
#
# COMPACT_ATOMS: atom_id res chain seq x y z
N MET A 1 8.18 -2.33 11.70
CA MET A 1 7.03 -1.47 11.32
C MET A 1 6.35 -1.95 10.04
N SER A 2 7.04 -2.00 8.88
CA SER A 2 6.43 -2.51 7.62
C SER A 2 5.94 -3.96 7.70
N GLN A 3 6.64 -4.83 8.43
CA GLN A 3 6.21 -6.22 8.67
C GLN A 3 4.92 -6.29 9.49
N GLN A 4 4.72 -5.35 10.43
CA GLN A 4 3.52 -5.31 11.24
C GLN A 4 2.32 -4.83 10.40
N LEU A 5 2.50 -3.77 9.60
CA LEU A 5 1.48 -3.30 8.65
C LEU A 5 1.05 -4.38 7.65
N GLN A 6 1.98 -5.25 7.23
CA GLN A 6 1.67 -6.41 6.38
C GLN A 6 0.87 -7.48 7.14
N ARG A 7 1.25 -7.80 8.38
CA ARG A 7 0.51 -8.75 9.23
C ARG A 7 -0.89 -8.27 9.58
N ASP A 8 -1.05 -6.96 9.79
CA ASP A 8 -2.32 -6.32 10.12
C ASP A 8 -3.23 -6.13 8.90
N GLY A 9 -2.75 -6.47 7.69
CA GLY A 9 -3.51 -6.34 6.44
C GLY A 9 -3.54 -4.93 5.86
N ILE A 10 -3.04 -3.92 6.59
CA ILE A 10 -2.99 -2.52 6.11
C ILE A 10 -2.11 -2.40 4.86
N TRP A 11 -0.97 -3.09 4.83
CA TRP A 11 -0.07 -3.16 3.68
C TRP A 11 -0.21 -4.52 3.00
N ARG A 12 -1.31 -4.72 2.26
CA ARG A 12 -1.66 -6.00 1.64
C ARG A 12 -0.60 -6.56 0.72
N HIS A 13 -0.06 -5.70 -0.14
CA HIS A 13 0.89 -6.14 -1.14
C HIS A 13 2.06 -5.18 -1.28
N LEU A 14 3.25 -5.75 -1.46
CA LEU A 14 4.51 -5.03 -1.58
C LEU A 14 5.38 -5.73 -2.62
N TRP A 15 5.56 -5.10 -3.78
CA TRP A 15 6.40 -5.61 -4.85
C TRP A 15 7.54 -4.65 -5.18
N ARG A 16 8.71 -5.22 -5.47
CA ARG A 16 9.85 -4.47 -5.99
C ARG A 16 9.70 -4.23 -7.48
N ILE A 17 9.96 -3.00 -7.94
CA ILE A 17 10.10 -2.73 -9.36
C ILE A 17 11.52 -3.16 -9.78
N ALA A 18 11.62 -4.15 -10.67
CA ALA A 18 12.90 -4.66 -11.15
C ALA A 18 13.76 -3.55 -11.79
N GLY A 19 15.04 -3.48 -11.41
CA GLY A 19 15.97 -2.46 -11.91
C GLY A 19 15.77 -1.05 -11.36
N ARG A 20 14.84 -0.82 -10.41
CA ARG A 20 14.62 0.49 -9.79
C ARG A 20 14.67 0.40 -8.27
N TYR A 21 15.08 1.50 -7.61
CA TYR A 21 14.91 1.66 -6.17
C TYR A 21 13.50 2.16 -5.83
N ALA A 22 12.49 1.39 -6.25
CA ALA A 22 11.08 1.74 -6.11
C ALA A 22 10.22 0.49 -5.88
N ASN A 23 9.03 0.69 -5.33
CA ASN A 23 8.07 -0.39 -5.09
C ASN A 23 6.69 -0.01 -5.62
N ILE A 24 5.88 -1.03 -5.91
CA ILE A 24 4.43 -0.91 -6.07
C ILE A 24 3.81 -1.54 -4.83
N SER A 25 2.89 -0.82 -4.21
CA SER A 25 2.22 -1.27 -2.99
C SER A 25 0.72 -1.10 -3.11
N VAL A 26 -0.03 -2.05 -2.53
CA VAL A 26 -1.47 -1.94 -2.33
C VAL A 26 -1.72 -1.85 -0.83
N PHE A 27 -2.40 -0.78 -0.44
CA PHE A 27 -2.80 -0.52 0.93
C PHE A 27 -4.30 -0.66 1.06
N ASP A 28 -4.75 -1.32 2.13
CA ASP A 28 -6.14 -1.42 2.52
C ASP A 28 -6.33 -0.61 3.80
N VAL A 29 -7.02 0.52 3.67
CA VAL A 29 -7.15 1.53 4.74
C VAL A 29 -8.56 2.08 4.76
N ASP A 30 -9.01 2.48 5.94
CA ASP A 30 -10.38 3.00 6.13
C ASP A 30 -10.59 4.38 5.47
N SER A 31 -9.52 5.14 5.24
CA SER A 31 -9.62 6.49 4.65
C SER A 31 -8.30 6.99 4.05
N PRO A 32 -8.35 8.02 3.17
CA PRO A 32 -7.16 8.71 2.69
C PRO A 32 -6.30 9.32 3.81
N ALA A 33 -6.92 9.74 4.92
CA ALA A 33 -6.20 10.26 6.08
C ALA A 33 -5.41 9.14 6.79
N HIS A 34 -6.01 7.97 6.96
CA HIS A 34 -5.33 6.80 7.50
C HIS A 34 -4.12 6.42 6.63
N LEU A 35 -4.24 6.44 5.29
CA LEU A 35 -3.09 6.23 4.40
C LEU A 35 -1.98 7.25 4.65
N ARG A 36 -2.31 8.54 4.75
CA ARG A 36 -1.32 9.59 5.00
C ARG A 36 -0.56 9.35 6.31
N ASP A 37 -1.27 8.96 7.37
CA ASP A 37 -0.68 8.70 8.68
C ASP A 37 0.22 7.46 8.67
N VAL A 38 -0.15 6.42 7.93
CA VAL A 38 0.69 5.24 7.74
C VAL A 38 1.97 5.61 7.00
N LEU A 39 1.84 6.32 5.88
CA LEU A 39 2.97 6.71 5.04
C LEU A 39 3.93 7.66 5.76
N SER A 40 3.41 8.65 6.50
CA SER A 40 4.23 9.65 7.20
C SER A 40 5.16 9.07 8.26
N ARG A 41 4.79 7.91 8.82
CA ARG A 41 5.61 7.18 9.81
C ARG A 41 6.69 6.31 9.18
N LEU A 42 6.73 6.16 7.85
CA LEU A 42 7.76 5.37 7.20
C LEU A 42 9.11 6.11 7.31
N PRO A 43 10.21 5.43 7.70
CA PRO A 43 11.52 6.08 7.87
C PRO A 43 12.03 6.79 6.61
N LEU A 44 11.64 6.31 5.44
CA LEU A 44 12.07 6.86 4.15
C LEU A 44 11.09 7.91 3.59
N PHE A 45 9.94 8.17 4.24
CA PHE A 45 8.90 9.07 3.74
C PHE A 45 9.41 10.43 3.23
N PRO A 46 10.35 11.12 3.93
CA PRO A 46 10.87 12.42 3.46
C PRO A 46 11.61 12.36 2.11
N TYR A 47 12.03 11.17 1.68
CA TYR A 47 12.82 10.95 0.47
C TYR A 47 12.03 10.26 -0.64
N MET A 48 10.78 9.87 -0.39
CA MET A 48 9.98 9.14 -1.36
C MET A 48 9.25 10.10 -2.32
N GLN A 49 9.28 9.77 -3.61
CA GLN A 49 8.28 10.23 -4.55
C GLN A 49 7.13 9.22 -4.57
N ILE A 50 5.93 9.66 -4.20
CA ILE A 50 4.77 8.78 -4.02
C ILE A 50 3.65 9.23 -4.97
N ASP A 51 3.14 8.31 -5.78
CA ASP A 51 1.92 8.45 -6.56
C ASP A 51 0.83 7.57 -5.92
N VAL A 52 -0.35 8.14 -5.65
CA VAL A 52 -1.46 7.44 -4.99
C VAL A 52 -2.66 7.41 -5.93
N LYS A 53 -3.22 6.21 -6.13
CA LYS A 53 -4.45 6.01 -6.91
C LYS A 53 -5.44 5.22 -6.07
N ALA A 54 -6.66 5.76 -5.96
CA ALA A 54 -7.76 5.01 -5.35
C ALA A 54 -8.18 3.88 -6.29
N LEU A 55 -8.41 2.70 -5.74
CA LEU A 55 -8.83 1.51 -6.48
C LEU A 55 -10.22 1.10 -6.01
N CYS A 56 -11.06 0.68 -6.96
CA CYS A 56 -12.33 0.04 -6.70
C CYS A 56 -12.24 -1.43 -7.08
N ARG A 57 -13.00 -2.28 -6.39
CA ARG A 57 -13.12 -3.68 -6.78
C ARG A 57 -13.79 -3.78 -8.15
N HIS A 58 -13.18 -4.56 -9.04
CA HIS A 58 -13.75 -4.82 -10.36
C HIS A 58 -14.93 -5.80 -10.24
N ALA A 59 -16.06 -5.53 -10.92
CA ALA A 59 -17.27 -6.35 -10.85
C ALA A 59 -17.06 -7.80 -11.30
N SER A 60 -16.12 -8.04 -12.21
CA SER A 60 -15.74 -9.38 -12.69
C SER A 60 -14.69 -10.08 -11.82
N SER A 61 -14.32 -9.53 -10.66
CA SER A 61 -13.39 -10.22 -9.75
C SER A 61 -14.03 -11.50 -9.24
N ILE A 62 -13.39 -12.64 -9.46
CA ILE A 62 -13.85 -13.96 -8.98
C ILE A 62 -13.53 -14.19 -7.50
N ARG A 63 -12.67 -13.35 -6.91
CA ARG A 63 -12.34 -13.41 -5.49
C ARG A 63 -13.34 -12.56 -4.71
N GLU A 64 -13.60 -12.94 -3.46
CA GLU A 64 -14.38 -12.13 -2.50
C GLU A 64 -13.49 -11.18 -1.68
N ASP A 65 -12.17 -11.39 -1.67
CA ASP A 65 -11.20 -10.52 -1.00
C ASP A 65 -9.81 -10.54 -1.70
N ASP A 66 -8.95 -9.58 -1.39
CA ASP A 66 -7.59 -9.41 -1.94
C ASP A 66 -6.50 -9.94 -1.00
N ARG A 67 -6.80 -11.01 -0.24
CA ARG A 67 -5.86 -11.64 0.71
C ARG A 67 -4.86 -12.55 0.00
#